data_AF-A0A3A9Z0K7-F1
#
_entry.id   AF-A0A3A9Z0K7-F1
#
_cell.length_a   1.000
_cell.length_b   1.000
_cell.length_c   1.000
_cell.angle_alpha   90.00
_cell.angle_beta   90.00
_cell.angle_gamma   90.00
#
_symmetry.space_group_name_H-M   'P 1'
#
loop_
_entity.id
_entity.type
_entity.pdbx_description
1 polymer ?
#
loop_
_entity_poly.entity_id
_entity_poly.type
_entity_poly.pdbx_seq_one_letter_code
_entity_poly.pdbx_strand_id
1 'polypeptide(L)'
;MAATAALAGCGISDAGPRNAGAPAVGGLNREGSELVRVYFLTPDGPWPATRPAPPGAGPQQALDALLGGPTAQERARGLDTALPAGSRVGVQTSAGTVDLRLPWTVAELAGAAVSQLVCTAAAAPGIPGGKPPVDVVVRVHEAGFEGSPWEVGCDETGTVVPRGHAPSG
;
A
#
# COMPACT_ATOMS: atom_id res chain seq x y z
N MET A 1 30.99 54.46 -32.91
CA MET A 1 29.92 53.47 -32.65
C MET A 1 30.27 52.73 -31.37
N ALA A 2 29.50 52.96 -30.30
CA ALA A 2 29.51 52.13 -29.09
C ALA A 2 28.10 52.19 -28.51
N ALA A 3 27.43 51.04 -28.53
CA ALA A 3 26.09 50.83 -28.01
C ALA A 3 26.21 50.23 -26.60
N THR A 4 25.47 50.75 -25.63
CA THR A 4 25.30 50.10 -24.32
C THR A 4 23.82 50.14 -23.95
N ALA A 5 23.26 48.94 -23.84
CA ALA A 5 21.85 48.64 -23.63
C ALA A 5 21.39 48.96 -22.20
N ALA A 6 20.21 49.57 -22.08
CA ALA A 6 19.51 49.67 -20.80
C ALA A 6 18.81 48.34 -20.52
N LEU A 7 19.17 47.67 -19.41
CA LEU A 7 18.42 46.52 -18.91
C LEU A 7 17.11 47.00 -18.28
N ALA A 8 15.98 46.80 -18.97
CA ALA A 8 14.67 46.82 -18.33
C ALA A 8 14.39 45.41 -17.79
N GLY A 9 14.64 45.18 -16.50
CA GLY A 9 14.18 43.99 -15.80
C GLY A 9 12.73 44.18 -15.36
N CYS A 10 11.80 43.41 -15.93
CA CYS A 10 10.43 43.32 -15.41
C CYS A 10 10.45 42.47 -14.14
N GLY A 11 10.21 43.09 -12.98
CA GLY A 11 10.04 42.38 -11.72
C GLY A 11 8.79 41.50 -11.76
N ILE A 12 8.97 40.18 -11.65
CA ILE A 12 7.90 39.23 -11.34
C ILE A 12 7.57 39.41 -9.85
N SER A 13 6.34 39.81 -9.54
CA SER A 13 5.86 39.78 -8.15
C SER A 13 5.78 38.32 -7.71
N ASP A 14 6.38 38.01 -6.57
CA ASP A 14 6.27 36.72 -5.91
C ASP A 14 4.77 36.40 -5.73
N ALA A 15 4.25 35.50 -6.56
CA ALA A 15 2.93 34.97 -6.40
C ALA A 15 3.02 34.01 -5.21
N GLY A 16 2.90 34.59 -4.01
CA GLY A 16 2.97 33.85 -2.76
C GLY A 16 2.05 32.62 -2.78
N PRO A 17 2.32 31.62 -1.93
CA PRO A 17 1.65 30.34 -1.96
C PRO A 17 0.13 30.52 -2.04
N ARG A 18 -0.46 30.19 -3.20
CA ARG A 18 -1.92 30.16 -3.30
C ARG A 18 -2.38 29.03 -2.39
N ASN A 19 -3.32 29.33 -1.50
CA ASN A 19 -4.00 28.32 -0.71
C ASN A 19 -4.41 27.18 -1.65
N ALA A 20 -3.96 25.96 -1.34
CA ALA A 20 -4.56 24.78 -1.93
C ALA A 20 -6.07 24.92 -1.72
N GLY A 21 -6.84 24.85 -2.80
CA GLY A 21 -8.30 24.93 -2.72
C GLY A 21 -8.84 23.91 -1.70
N ALA A 22 -10.08 24.11 -1.25
CA ALA A 22 -10.71 23.18 -0.32
C ALA A 22 -10.50 21.73 -0.80
N PRO A 23 -10.18 20.79 0.12
CA PRO A 23 -9.95 19.41 -0.26
C PRO A 23 -11.14 18.90 -1.07
N ALA A 24 -10.87 18.09 -2.09
CA ALA A 24 -11.93 17.44 -2.84
C ALA A 24 -12.78 16.61 -1.87
N VAL A 25 -13.99 17.08 -1.57
CA VAL A 25 -14.92 16.39 -0.69
C VAL A 25 -15.60 15.28 -1.51
N GLY A 26 -14.88 14.20 -1.72
CA GLY A 26 -15.39 12.98 -2.35
C GLY A 26 -16.21 12.18 -1.34
N GLY A 27 -17.53 12.40 -1.32
CA GLY A 27 -18.45 11.67 -0.45
C GLY A 27 -18.54 10.19 -0.83
N LEU A 28 -17.80 9.33 -0.12
CA LEU A 28 -18.05 7.88 -0.01
C LEU A 28 -17.79 7.33 1.39
N ASN A 29 -17.51 8.18 2.39
CA ASN A 29 -17.56 7.74 3.78
C ASN A 29 -19.04 7.61 4.13
N ARG A 30 -19.61 6.41 3.93
CA ARG A 30 -20.86 6.03 4.59
C ARG A 30 -20.62 6.35 6.06
N GLU A 31 -21.36 7.30 6.61
CA GLU A 31 -21.07 7.93 7.90
C GLU A 31 -20.56 6.91 8.92
N GLY A 32 -19.28 7.02 9.31
CA GLY A 32 -18.62 6.10 10.23
C GLY A 32 -17.83 4.93 9.63
N SER A 33 -17.61 4.85 8.31
CA SER A 33 -16.66 3.89 7.72
C SER A 33 -15.26 4.51 7.57
N GLU A 34 -14.24 3.79 8.03
CA GLU A 34 -12.85 4.07 7.70
C GLU A 34 -12.54 3.57 6.29
N LEU A 35 -11.40 3.98 5.74
CA LEU A 35 -10.95 3.54 4.42
C LEU A 35 -9.69 2.69 4.58
N VAL A 36 -9.68 1.52 3.96
CA VAL A 36 -8.48 0.69 3.81
C VAL A 36 -8.06 0.67 2.34
N ARG A 37 -6.74 0.55 2.11
CA ARG A 37 -6.17 0.37 0.79
C ARG A 37 -5.90 -1.11 0.54
N VAL A 38 -6.37 -1.63 -0.59
CA VAL A 38 -6.21 -3.01 -1.02
C VAL A 38 -5.58 -3.03 -2.40
N TYR A 39 -4.56 -3.87 -2.63
CA TYR A 39 -3.89 -3.97 -3.92
C TYR A 39 -4.46 -5.14 -4.74
N PHE A 40 -5.17 -4.81 -5.82
CA PHE A 40 -5.59 -5.77 -6.85
C PHE A 40 -4.63 -5.73 -8.03
N LEU A 41 -4.90 -6.49 -9.09
CA LEU A 41 -4.09 -6.52 -10.29
C LEU A 41 -4.82 -5.85 -11.46
N THR A 42 -4.05 -5.16 -12.29
CA THR A 42 -4.39 -4.79 -13.66
C THR A 42 -3.40 -5.46 -14.62
N PRO A 43 -3.59 -5.38 -15.95
CA PRO A 43 -2.57 -5.83 -16.91
C PRO A 43 -1.20 -5.17 -16.73
N ASP A 44 -1.16 -3.98 -16.15
CA ASP A 44 0.07 -3.19 -15.93
C ASP A 44 0.73 -3.46 -14.58
N GLY A 45 0.09 -4.25 -13.70
CA GLY A 45 0.64 -4.64 -12.40
C GLY A 45 -0.29 -4.36 -11.21
N PRO A 46 0.24 -4.33 -9.98
CA PRO A 46 -0.54 -4.05 -8.79
C PRO A 46 -1.17 -2.66 -8.81
N TRP A 47 -2.46 -2.58 -8.50
CA TRP A 47 -3.23 -1.34 -8.49
C TRP A 47 -3.97 -1.16 -7.16
N PRO A 48 -3.82 -0.01 -6.49
CA PRO A 48 -4.53 0.25 -5.24
C PRO A 48 -6.00 0.58 -5.47
N ALA A 49 -6.87 -0.09 -4.73
CA ALA A 49 -8.29 0.21 -4.59
C ALA A 49 -8.59 0.63 -3.13
N THR A 50 -9.46 1.62 -2.98
CA THR A 50 -9.93 2.07 -1.67
C THR A 50 -11.22 1.37 -1.31
N ARG A 51 -11.29 0.78 -0.12
CA ARG A 51 -12.46 0.06 0.38
C ARG A 51 -12.99 0.71 1.67
N PRO A 52 -14.31 0.83 1.83
CA PRO A 52 -14.90 1.09 3.13
C PRO A 52 -14.57 -0.05 4.10
N ALA A 53 -14.27 0.28 5.34
CA ALA A 53 -13.99 -0.65 6.41
C ALA A 53 -14.65 -0.18 7.73
N PRO A 54 -14.86 -1.09 8.69
CA PRO A 54 -15.33 -0.71 10.03
C PRO A 54 -14.35 0.25 10.72
N PRO A 55 -14.80 1.08 11.68
CA PRO A 55 -13.90 1.85 12.55
C PRO A 55 -12.86 0.98 13.24
N GLY A 56 -11.61 1.47 13.31
CA GLY A 56 -10.50 0.73 13.87
C GLY A 56 -10.01 -0.40 12.97
N ALA A 57 -10.29 -0.33 11.67
CA ALA A 57 -9.77 -1.31 10.72
C ALA A 57 -8.25 -1.24 10.70
N GLY A 58 -7.61 -2.40 10.74
CA GLY A 58 -6.16 -2.55 10.68
C GLY A 58 -5.73 -3.51 9.57
N PRO A 59 -4.49 -4.02 9.64
CA PRO A 59 -3.92 -4.90 8.63
C PRO A 59 -4.72 -6.19 8.38
N GLN A 60 -5.32 -6.79 9.42
CA GLN A 60 -6.16 -7.97 9.26
C GLN A 60 -7.38 -7.68 8.37
N GLN A 61 -8.09 -6.56 8.61
CA GLN A 61 -9.29 -6.21 7.83
C GLN A 61 -8.96 -5.86 6.38
N ALA A 62 -7.83 -5.20 6.13
CA ALA A 62 -7.36 -4.91 4.77
C ALA A 62 -7.05 -6.20 3.99
N LEU A 63 -6.37 -7.15 4.63
CA LEU A 63 -6.05 -8.46 4.04
C LEU A 63 -7.29 -9.34 3.86
N ASP A 64 -8.24 -9.32 4.79
CA ASP A 64 -9.52 -10.01 4.63
C ASP A 64 -10.32 -9.45 3.44
N ALA A 65 -10.30 -8.12 3.23
CA ALA A 65 -10.93 -7.48 2.08
C ALA A 65 -10.24 -7.84 0.76
N LEU A 66 -8.91 -8.00 0.75
CA LEU A 66 -8.14 -8.50 -0.39
C LEU A 66 -8.49 -9.95 -0.74
N LEU A 67 -8.52 -10.82 0.27
CA LEU A 67 -8.81 -12.25 0.12
C LEU A 67 -10.27 -12.51 -0.27
N GLY A 68 -11.18 -11.58 0.03
CA GLY A 68 -12.53 -11.54 -0.52
C GLY A 68 -12.60 -11.26 -2.03
N GLY A 69 -11.49 -10.81 -2.63
CA GLY A 69 -11.37 -10.51 -4.04
C GLY A 69 -11.99 -9.17 -4.47
N PRO A 70 -11.86 -8.82 -5.76
CA PRO A 70 -12.46 -7.61 -6.31
C PRO A 70 -14.00 -7.65 -6.23
N THR A 71 -14.67 -6.50 -6.12
CA THR A 71 -16.15 -6.44 -6.26
C THR A 71 -16.55 -6.51 -7.73
N ALA A 72 -17.84 -6.73 -8.01
CA ALA A 72 -18.35 -6.68 -9.38
C ALA A 72 -18.02 -5.35 -10.10
N GLN A 73 -18.08 -4.22 -9.39
CA GLN A 73 -17.74 -2.90 -9.95
C GLN A 73 -16.25 -2.76 -10.27
N GLU A 74 -15.38 -3.35 -9.45
CA GLU A 74 -13.94 -3.34 -9.67
C GLU A 74 -13.52 -4.28 -10.79
N ARG A 75 -14.12 -5.48 -10.87
CA ARG A 75 -13.94 -6.38 -12.02
C ARG A 75 -14.38 -5.73 -13.32
N ALA A 76 -15.49 -4.98 -13.31
CA ALA A 76 -15.94 -4.21 -14.47
C ALA A 76 -14.94 -3.10 -14.90
N ARG A 77 -14.02 -2.70 -14.02
CA ARG A 77 -12.91 -1.79 -14.30
C ARG A 77 -11.60 -2.53 -14.63
N GLY A 78 -11.64 -3.86 -14.75
CA GLY A 78 -10.48 -4.69 -15.08
C GLY A 78 -9.60 -5.07 -13.89
N LEU A 79 -10.07 -4.90 -12.65
CA LEU A 79 -9.32 -5.37 -11.47
C LEU A 79 -9.51 -6.87 -11.27
N ASP A 80 -8.40 -7.57 -11.04
CA ASP A 80 -8.35 -9.02 -10.79
C ASP A 80 -7.52 -9.36 -9.54
N THR A 81 -7.46 -10.64 -9.18
CA THR A 81 -6.63 -11.14 -8.08
C THR A 81 -5.95 -12.46 -8.45
N ALA A 82 -4.66 -12.58 -8.12
CA ALA A 82 -3.92 -13.84 -8.27
C ALA A 82 -4.02 -14.72 -7.01
N LEU A 83 -4.77 -14.29 -5.99
CA LEU A 83 -4.87 -15.01 -4.72
C LEU A 83 -5.87 -16.18 -4.81
N PRO A 84 -5.54 -17.34 -4.23
CA PRO A 84 -6.49 -18.44 -4.14
C PRO A 84 -7.71 -18.05 -3.31
N ALA A 85 -8.91 -18.34 -3.82
CA ALA A 85 -10.15 -18.03 -3.15
C ALA A 85 -10.32 -18.82 -1.84
N GLY A 86 -11.10 -18.28 -0.90
CA GLY A 86 -11.50 -18.99 0.32
C GLY A 86 -10.41 -19.14 1.38
N SER A 87 -9.28 -18.46 1.20
CA SER A 87 -8.12 -18.59 2.08
C SER A 87 -8.08 -17.51 3.14
N ARG A 88 -7.32 -17.76 4.21
CA ARG A 88 -7.17 -16.84 5.36
C ARG A 88 -5.71 -16.73 5.73
N VAL A 89 -5.31 -15.53 6.12
CA VAL A 89 -3.96 -15.24 6.62
C VAL A 89 -4.05 -14.76 8.06
N GLY A 90 -3.01 -15.04 8.85
CA GLY A 90 -2.87 -14.52 10.20
C GLY A 90 -2.01 -13.26 10.22
N VAL A 91 -2.41 -12.27 11.01
CA VAL A 91 -1.68 -11.00 11.09
C VAL A 91 -1.40 -10.60 12.53
N GLN A 92 -0.18 -10.16 12.79
CA GLN A 92 0.20 -9.46 14.03
C GLN A 92 0.93 -8.18 13.67
N THR A 93 0.82 -7.17 14.51
CA THR A 93 1.44 -5.86 14.29
C THR A 93 2.34 -5.50 15.46
N SER A 94 3.45 -4.84 15.12
CA SER A 94 4.34 -4.18 16.06
C SER A 94 4.79 -2.84 15.46
N ALA A 95 5.62 -2.08 16.17
CA ALA A 95 6.02 -0.74 15.74
C ALA A 95 6.71 -0.75 14.35
N GLY A 96 5.98 -0.32 13.32
CA GLY A 96 6.45 -0.25 11.94
C GLY A 96 6.60 -1.59 11.23
N THR A 97 6.03 -2.66 11.79
CA THR A 97 6.19 -4.03 11.28
C THR A 97 4.88 -4.79 11.29
N VAL A 98 4.65 -5.59 10.24
CA VAL A 98 3.52 -6.52 10.13
C VAL A 98 4.06 -7.94 9.98
N ASP A 99 3.72 -8.82 10.91
CA ASP A 99 3.97 -10.26 10.78
C ASP A 99 2.78 -10.89 10.06
N LEU A 100 3.04 -11.40 8.85
CA LEU A 100 2.06 -12.00 7.96
C LEU A 100 2.28 -13.51 7.88
N ARG A 101 1.35 -14.30 8.41
CA ARG A 101 1.38 -15.77 8.35
C ARG A 101 0.50 -16.27 7.21
N LEU A 102 1.13 -16.93 6.24
CA LEU A 102 0.47 -17.48 5.07
C LEU A 102 0.10 -18.95 5.31
N PRO A 103 -1.04 -19.42 4.76
CA PRO A 103 -1.36 -20.84 4.71
C PRO A 103 -0.64 -21.58 3.56
N TRP A 104 0.22 -20.89 2.79
CA TRP A 104 0.99 -21.42 1.67
C TRP A 104 2.48 -21.14 1.87
N THR A 105 3.28 -21.77 1.02
CA THR A 105 4.64 -21.30 0.76
C THR A 105 4.62 -20.17 -0.28
N VAL A 106 5.56 -19.24 -0.18
CA VAL A 106 5.70 -18.13 -1.14
C VAL A 106 6.04 -18.68 -2.54
N ALA A 107 6.75 -19.81 -2.62
CA ALA A 107 7.11 -20.46 -3.89
C ALA A 107 5.90 -21.02 -4.65
N GLU A 108 4.78 -21.31 -3.97
CA GLU A 108 3.53 -21.75 -4.60
C GLU A 108 2.68 -20.58 -5.12
N LEU A 109 3.00 -19.35 -4.71
CA LEU A 109 2.27 -18.15 -5.11
C LEU A 109 2.92 -17.51 -6.34
N ALA A 110 2.07 -16.98 -7.23
CA ALA A 110 2.54 -16.07 -8.25
C ALA A 110 3.16 -14.83 -7.59
N GLY A 111 4.25 -14.28 -8.15
CA GLY A 111 4.88 -13.07 -7.61
C GLY A 111 3.90 -11.91 -7.46
N ALA A 112 2.93 -11.78 -8.35
CA ALA A 112 1.85 -10.81 -8.26
C ALA A 112 0.97 -11.01 -7.01
N ALA A 113 0.65 -12.25 -6.63
CA ALA A 113 -0.12 -12.55 -5.41
C ALA A 113 0.65 -12.14 -4.14
N VAL A 114 1.97 -12.36 -4.13
CA VAL A 114 2.85 -11.89 -3.05
C VAL A 114 2.83 -10.36 -2.96
N SER A 115 2.93 -9.66 -4.10
CA SER A 115 2.80 -8.20 -4.14
C SER A 115 1.47 -7.70 -3.59
N GLN A 116 0.35 -8.32 -3.99
CA GLN A 116 -0.97 -7.96 -3.47
C GLN A 116 -1.01 -8.08 -1.94
N LEU A 117 -0.50 -9.17 -1.37
CA LEU A 117 -0.49 -9.41 0.08
C LEU A 117 0.41 -8.40 0.80
N VAL A 118 1.67 -8.27 0.39
CA VAL A 118 2.67 -7.41 1.04
C VAL A 118 2.27 -5.94 0.96
N CYS A 119 1.85 -5.45 -0.21
CA CYS A 119 1.47 -4.05 -0.39
C CYS A 119 0.17 -3.70 0.34
N THR A 120 -0.78 -4.62 0.41
CA THR A 120 -2.00 -4.42 1.21
C THR A 120 -1.67 -4.37 2.70
N ALA A 121 -0.81 -5.28 3.18
CA ALA A 121 -0.37 -5.29 4.58
C ALA A 121 0.38 -3.99 4.94
N ALA A 122 1.31 -3.56 4.09
CA ALA A 122 2.12 -2.36 4.34
C ALA A 122 1.33 -1.06 4.28
N ALA A 123 0.31 -0.98 3.42
CA ALA A 123 -0.53 0.21 3.27
C ALA A 123 -1.73 0.26 4.24
N ALA A 124 -1.89 -0.77 5.07
CA ALA A 124 -3.02 -0.83 5.98
C ALA A 124 -2.90 0.22 7.10
N PRO A 125 -4.03 0.85 7.50
CA PRO A 125 -4.05 1.74 8.66
C PRO A 125 -3.80 0.97 9.96
N GLY A 126 -3.58 1.70 11.06
CA GLY A 126 -3.50 1.12 12.40
C GLY A 126 -2.20 0.36 12.73
N ILE A 127 -1.18 0.41 11.86
CA ILE A 127 0.15 -0.12 12.18
C ILE A 127 0.81 0.78 13.24
N PRO A 128 1.21 0.24 14.40
CA PRO A 128 1.86 1.03 15.44
C PRO A 128 3.13 1.73 14.91
N GLY A 129 3.44 2.91 15.43
CA GLY A 129 4.62 3.69 15.02
C GLY A 129 4.41 4.62 13.82
N GLY A 130 3.27 4.55 13.11
CA GLY A 130 2.85 5.57 12.15
C GLY A 130 3.79 5.75 10.95
N LYS A 131 4.53 4.71 10.57
CA LYS A 131 5.41 4.75 9.41
C LYS A 131 4.60 4.91 8.11
N PRO A 132 5.12 5.61 7.09
CA PRO A 132 4.53 5.56 5.77
C PRO A 132 4.62 4.13 5.20
N PRO A 133 3.74 3.72 4.28
CA PRO A 133 3.70 2.35 3.75
C PRO A 133 5.04 1.85 3.21
N VAL A 134 5.81 2.74 2.57
CA VAL A 134 7.14 2.43 2.01
C VAL A 134 8.21 2.15 3.06
N ASP A 135 7.97 2.43 4.34
CA ASP A 135 8.89 2.17 5.45
C ASP A 135 8.40 1.06 6.38
N VAL A 136 7.23 0.49 6.10
CA VAL A 136 6.71 -0.67 6.83
C VAL A 136 7.46 -1.93 6.39
N VAL A 137 7.92 -2.71 7.36
CA VAL A 137 8.49 -4.04 7.13
C VAL A 137 7.39 -5.08 7.27
N VAL A 138 7.19 -5.91 6.25
CA VAL A 138 6.32 -7.08 6.31
C VAL A 138 7.22 -8.31 6.47
N ARG A 139 7.03 -9.03 7.57
CA ARG A 139 7.73 -10.29 7.88
C ARG A 139 6.81 -11.42 7.48
N VAL A 140 7.14 -12.09 6.38
CA VAL A 140 6.33 -13.17 5.81
C VAL A 140 6.76 -14.49 6.43
N HIS A 141 5.80 -15.17 7.06
CA HIS A 141 5.94 -16.50 7.65
C HIS A 141 5.14 -17.49 6.81
N GLU A 142 5.80 -18.55 6.36
CA GLU A 142 5.23 -19.55 5.45
C GLU A 142 4.73 -20.79 6.21
N ALA A 143 3.71 -21.45 5.68
CA ALA A 143 3.21 -22.69 6.25
C ALA A 143 4.28 -23.79 6.22
N GLY A 144 4.54 -24.41 7.38
CA GLY A 144 5.52 -25.50 7.49
C GLY A 144 6.99 -25.06 7.44
N PHE A 145 7.27 -23.76 7.50
CA PHE A 145 8.62 -23.22 7.56
C PHE A 145 8.91 -22.58 8.93
N GLU A 146 9.87 -23.12 9.66
CA GLU A 146 10.27 -22.66 11.01
C GLU A 146 11.52 -21.76 11.00
N GLY A 147 11.99 -21.35 9.81
CA GLY A 147 13.14 -20.47 9.67
C GLY A 147 12.82 -18.99 9.92
N SER A 148 13.81 -18.12 9.73
CA SER A 148 13.60 -16.68 9.83
C SER A 148 12.57 -16.21 8.79
N PRO A 149 11.62 -15.33 9.16
CA PRO A 149 10.65 -14.82 8.20
C PRO A 149 11.33 -14.02 7.10
N TRP A 150 10.74 -14.03 5.91
CA TRP A 150 11.22 -13.20 4.82
C TRP A 150 10.81 -11.74 5.06
N GLU A 151 11.80 -10.87 5.25
CA GLU A 151 11.57 -9.45 5.51
C GLU A 151 11.54 -8.67 4.20
N VAL A 152 10.39 -8.05 3.93
CA VAL A 152 10.13 -7.32 2.69
C VAL A 152 9.38 -6.02 2.97
N GLY A 153 9.35 -5.12 1.99
CA GLY A 153 8.45 -3.98 1.99
C GLY A 153 7.77 -3.85 0.63
N CYS A 154 6.81 -2.95 0.56
CA CYS A 154 6.21 -2.52 -0.70
C CYS A 154 6.81 -1.17 -1.10
N ASP A 155 7.33 -1.05 -2.32
CA ASP A 155 7.77 0.24 -2.84
C ASP A 155 6.60 1.07 -3.40
N GLU A 156 6.92 2.26 -3.91
CA GLU A 156 5.94 3.20 -4.45
C GLU A 156 5.19 2.66 -5.69
N THR A 157 5.75 1.66 -6.37
CA THR A 157 5.17 1.04 -7.57
C THR A 157 4.26 -0.13 -7.26
N GLY A 158 4.13 -0.52 -5.99
CA GLY A 158 3.41 -1.73 -5.62
C GLY A 158 4.25 -3.00 -5.76
N THR A 159 5.58 -2.88 -5.83
CA THR A 159 6.48 -4.02 -5.98
C THR A 159 7.08 -4.43 -4.63
N VAL A 160 7.22 -5.74 -4.43
CA VAL A 160 7.86 -6.31 -3.24
C VAL A 160 9.37 -6.16 -3.36
N VAL A 161 9.96 -5.50 -2.37
CA VAL A 161 11.41 -5.31 -2.27
C VAL A 161 11.94 -5.97 -1.01
N PRO A 162 13.03 -6.76 -1.08
CA PRO A 162 13.69 -7.28 0.11
C PRO A 162 14.10 -6.14 1.04
N ARG A 163 13.80 -6.29 2.33
CA ARG A 163 14.40 -5.47 3.37
C ARG A 163 15.56 -6.30 3.91
N GLY A 164 16.78 -5.79 3.76
CA GLY A 164 17.95 -6.49 4.27
C GLY A 164 17.74 -6.86 5.73
N HIS A 165 18.15 -8.07 6.12
CA HIS A 165 18.22 -8.45 7.52
C HIS A 165 19.11 -7.42 8.22
N ALA A 166 18.55 -6.63 9.14
CA ALA A 166 19.39 -5.81 10.00
C ALA A 166 20.33 -6.77 10.74
N PRO A 167 21.67 -6.64 10.63
CA PRO A 167 22.57 -7.53 11.34
C PRO A 167 22.28 -7.39 12.84
N SER A 168 21.97 -8.51 13.49
CA SER A 168 21.94 -8.60 14.95
C SER A 168 23.35 -8.33 15.47
N GLY A 169 23.58 -7.10 15.94
CA GLY A 169 24.80 -6.69 16.65
C GLY A 169 24.86 -7.25 18.06
#